data_AF-A0A0N5B1N3-F1
#
_entry.id   AF-A0A0N5B1N3-F1
#
_cell.length_a   1.000
_cell.length_b   1.000
_cell.length_c   1.000
_cell.angle_alpha   90.00
_cell.angle_beta   90.00
_cell.angle_gamma   90.00
#
_symmetry.space_group_name_H-M   'P 1'
#
loop_
_entity.id
_entity.type
_entity.pdbx_description
1 polymer ?
#
loop_
_entity_poly.entity_id
_entity_poly.type
_entity_poly.pdbx_seq_one_letter_code
_entity_poly.pdbx_strand_id
1 'polypeptide(L)' 'SDNELVPSQVGYSISPQVDVKGFDGNFAEWPAFWSRFNCAVHSTSMKAKDKFLRLQTLLKGPA' A
#
# COMPACT_ATOMS: atom_id res chain seq x y z
N SER A 1 32.80 -33.09 -6.55
CA SER A 1 32.54 -31.66 -6.79
C SER A 1 31.06 -31.42 -6.60
N ASP A 2 30.66 -31.29 -5.34
CA ASP A 2 29.29 -30.98 -4.95
C ASP A 2 29.11 -29.46 -4.98
N ASN A 3 28.37 -28.99 -5.97
CA ASN A 3 27.93 -27.60 -6.03
C ASN A 3 26.45 -27.60 -5.59
N GLU A 4 26.22 -27.66 -4.29
CA GLU A 4 24.89 -27.43 -3.74
C GLU A 4 24.55 -25.94 -3.90
N LEU A 5 23.62 -25.66 -4.83
CA LEU A 5 23.01 -24.36 -5.00
C LEU A 5 22.16 -24.04 -3.78
N VAL A 6 22.73 -23.30 -2.83
CA VAL A 6 22.01 -22.69 -1.71
C VAL A 6 20.96 -21.72 -2.28
N PRO A 7 19.65 -21.91 -2.05
CA PRO A 7 18.66 -20.95 -2.48
C PRO A 7 18.81 -19.68 -1.64
N SER A 8 19.17 -18.59 -2.33
CA SER A 8 19.29 -17.24 -1.77
C SER A 8 18.03 -16.90 -0.96
N GLN A 9 18.21 -16.73 0.34
CA GLN A 9 17.16 -16.31 1.25
C GLN A 9 16.73 -14.88 0.89
N VAL A 10 15.71 -14.75 0.05
CA VAL A 10 15.01 -13.48 -0.17
C VAL A 10 14.22 -13.21 1.10
N GLY A 11 14.81 -12.44 2.00
CA GLY A 11 14.10 -11.91 3.17
C GLY A 11 13.03 -10.94 2.72
N TYR A 12 11.82 -11.43 2.45
CA TYR A 12 10.65 -10.57 2.34
C TYR A 12 10.43 -9.96 3.73
N SER A 13 10.81 -8.70 3.91
CA SER A 13 10.32 -7.92 5.03
C SER A 13 8.80 -7.87 4.87
N ILE A 14 8.08 -8.71 5.62
CA ILE A 14 6.62 -8.68 5.70
C ILE A 14 6.28 -7.39 6.45
N SER A 15 6.39 -6.26 5.75
CA SER A 15 5.80 -5.02 6.23
C SER A 15 4.30 -5.27 6.31
N PRO A 16 3.66 -5.02 7.46
CA PRO A 16 2.22 -5.16 7.57
C PRO A 16 1.60 -4.25 6.51
N GLN A 17 1.10 -4.85 5.43
CA GLN A 17 0.38 -4.12 4.41
C GLN A 17 -0.94 -3.72 5.04
N VAL A 18 -1.01 -2.47 5.49
CA VAL A 18 -2.25 -1.87 5.97
C VAL A 18 -3.24 -1.94 4.81
N ASP A 19 -4.25 -2.79 4.96
CA ASP A 19 -5.34 -2.85 4.00
C ASP A 19 -6.16 -1.56 4.12
N VAL A 20 -6.14 -0.78 3.04
CA VAL A 20 -6.84 0.50 3.00
C VAL A 20 -8.16 0.24 2.30
N LYS A 21 -9.27 0.27 3.05
CA LYS A 21 -10.60 0.20 2.48
C LYS A 21 -10.83 1.37 1.51
N GLY A 22 -11.60 1.13 0.46
CA GLY A 22 -12.00 2.17 -0.48
C GLY A 22 -12.81 3.28 0.21
N PHE A 23 -12.67 4.50 -0.29
CA PHE A 23 -13.45 5.65 0.11
C PHE A 23 -14.70 5.75 -0.78
N ASP A 24 -15.87 5.73 -0.16
CA ASP A 24 -17.18 5.69 -0.84
C ASP A 24 -17.77 7.08 -1.14
N GLY A 25 -17.09 8.16 -0.72
CA GLY A 25 -17.58 9.52 -0.84
C GLY A 25 -18.20 10.10 0.44
N ASN A 26 -18.33 9.33 1.52
CA ASN A 26 -18.82 9.86 2.79
C ASN A 26 -17.79 10.81 3.43
N PHE A 27 -18.05 12.12 3.37
CA PHE A 27 -17.12 13.15 3.88
C PHE A 27 -16.78 13.00 5.37
N ALA A 28 -17.67 12.45 6.19
CA ALA A 28 -17.41 12.21 7.61
C ALA A 28 -16.26 11.19 7.84
N GLU A 29 -16.09 10.25 6.91
CA GLU A 29 -15.06 9.20 6.96
C GLU A 29 -13.75 9.64 6.28
N TRP A 30 -13.73 10.79 5.58
CA TRP A 30 -12.56 11.27 4.85
C TRP A 30 -11.28 11.37 5.72
N PRO A 31 -11.32 11.96 6.93
CA PRO A 31 -10.12 12.05 7.77
C PRO A 31 -9.56 10.67 8.14
N ALA A 32 -10.44 9.72 8.45
CA ALA A 32 -10.06 8.35 8.81
C ALA A 32 -9.47 7.60 7.61
N PHE A 33 -10.09 7.73 6.43
CA PHE A 33 -9.55 7.18 5.18
C PHE A 33 -8.16 7.75 4.87
N TRP A 34 -8.01 9.08 4.91
CA TRP A 34 -6.75 9.74 4.58
C TRP A 34 -5.62 9.35 5.54
N SER A 35 -5.91 9.21 6.83
CA SER A 35 -4.94 8.73 7.81
C SER A 35 -4.47 7.30 7.49
N ARG A 36 -5.39 6.38 7.20
CA ARG A 36 -5.05 4.99 6.84
C ARG A 36 -4.23 4.92 5.56
N PHE A 37 -4.63 5.67 4.53
CA PHE A 37 -3.90 5.74 3.27
C PHE A 37 -2.48 6.26 3.48
N ASN A 38 -2.31 7.37 4.20
CA ASN A 38 -0.99 7.92 4.51
C ASN A 38 -0.11 6.92 5.26
N CYS A 39 -0.61 6.29 6.33
CA CYS A 39 0.14 5.27 7.06
C CYS A 39 0.59 4.12 6.13
N ALA A 40 -0.26 3.72 5.17
CA ALA A 40 0.01 2.64 4.25
C ALA A 40 1.03 2.98 3.13
N VAL A 41 1.32 4.26 2.89
CA VAL A 41 2.27 4.70 1.85
C VAL A 41 3.45 5.50 2.39
N HIS A 42 3.44 5.88 3.68
CA HIS A 42 4.48 6.71 4.27
C HIS A 42 5.81 5.96 4.43
N SER A 43 5.75 4.70 4.87
CA SER A 43 6.92 3.83 5.03
C SER A 43 7.35 3.12 3.74
N THR A 44 6.66 3.37 2.61
CA THR A 44 6.96 2.71 1.35
C THR A 44 7.86 3.55 0.45
N SER A 45 8.81 2.90 -0.24
CA SER A 45 9.66 3.51 -1.28
C SER A 45 8.93 3.75 -2.61
N MET A 46 7.59 3.76 -2.61
CA MET A 46 6.78 3.98 -3.81
C MET A 46 7.04 5.37 -4.38
N LYS A 47 7.08 5.50 -5.71
CA LYS A 47 7.15 6.81 -6.36
C LYS A 47 5.82 7.55 -6.17
N ALA A 48 5.86 8.88 -6.23
CA ALA A 48 4.66 9.70 -6.10
C ALA A 48 3.55 9.30 -7.10
N LYS A 49 3.92 8.93 -8.34
CA LYS A 49 2.98 8.42 -9.36
C LYS A 49 2.25 7.14 -8.90
N ASP A 50 2.96 6.21 -8.28
CA ASP A 50 2.38 4.94 -7.84
C ASP A 50 1.49 5.14 -6.61
N LYS A 51 1.86 6.06 -5.72
CA LYS A 51 1.02 6.50 -4.59
C LYS A 51 -0.28 7.12 -5.12
N PHE A 52 -0.18 8.00 -6.12
CA PHE A 52 -1.35 8.62 -6.75
C PHE A 52 -2.26 7.59 -7.44
N LEU A 53 -1.70 6.66 -8.21
CA LEU A 53 -2.49 5.61 -8.86
C LEU A 53 -3.21 4.73 -7.83
N ARG A 54 -2.51 4.36 -6.75
CA ARG A 54 -3.11 3.60 -5.63
C ARG A 54 -4.27 4.39 -5.01
N LEU A 55 -4.10 5.69 -4.76
CA LEU A 55 -5.18 6.54 -4.26
C LEU A 55 -6.40 6.48 -5.19
N GLN A 56 -6.21 6.67 -6.50
CA GLN A 56 -7.29 6.61 -7.47
C GLN A 56 -8.06 5.29 -7.45
N THR A 57 -7.38 4.15 -7.28
CA THR A 57 -8.04 2.83 -7.22
C THR A 57 -8.93 2.65 -5.98
N LEU A 58 -8.68 3.43 -4.93
CA LEU A 58 -9.38 3.39 -3.65
C LEU A 58 -10.53 4.39 -3.57
N LEU A 59 -10.56 5.41 -4.43
CA LEU A 59 -11.69 6.34 -4.54
C LEU A 59 -12.81 5.65 -5.34
N LYS A 60 -13.90 5.31 -4.67
CA LYS A 60 -15.04 4.55 -5.22
C LYS A 60 -16.29 5.40 -5.05
N GLY A 61 -16.83 5.96 -6.12
CA GLY A 61 -18.06 6.77 -6.02
C GLY A 61 -18.13 7.83 -7.11
N PRO A 62 -19.27 8.52 -7.23
CA PRO A 62 -19.37 9.70 -8.09
C PRO A 62 -18.47 10.79 -7.53
N ALA A 63 -17.59 11.31 -8.38
CA ALA A 63 -16.72 12.45 -8.09
C ALA A 63 -17.53 13.75 -7.95
#